data_AF-A0A7W1HSH2-F1
#
_entry.id   AF-A0A7W1HSH2-F1
#
_cell.length_a   1.000
_cell.length_b   1.000
_cell.length_c   1.000
_cell.angle_alpha   90.00
_cell.angle_beta   90.00
_cell.angle_gamma   90.00
#
_symmetry.space_group_name_H-M   'P 1'
#
loop_
_entity.id
_entity.type
_entity.pdbx_description
1 polymer ?
#
loop_
_entity_poly.entity_id
_entity_poly.type
_entity_poly.pdbx_seq_one_letter_code
_entity_poly.pdbx_strand_id
1 'polypeptide(L)' 'MRTTLALDDELVAEAQRLTGTNEKSALVRDALRALIQRESARRLARLGGSEPRLTETPRRRTEPS' A
#
# COMPACT_ATOMS: atom_id res chain seq x y z
N MET A 1 12.79 -7.75 15.25
CA MET A 1 12.97 -9.21 15.24
C MET A 1 13.91 -9.56 14.09
N ARG A 2 14.87 -10.48 14.30
CA ARG A 2 15.74 -10.98 13.24
C ARG A 2 15.29 -12.40 12.88
N THR A 3 15.04 -12.63 11.60
CA THR A 3 14.48 -13.89 11.08
C THR A 3 15.22 -14.28 9.82
N THR A 4 15.45 -15.57 9.63
CA THR A 4 15.98 -16.13 8.39
C THR A 4 14.82 -16.67 7.57
N LEU A 5 14.70 -16.24 6.31
CA LEU A 5 13.67 -16.71 5.37
C LEU A 5 14.34 -17.17 4.07
N ALA A 6 13.85 -18.26 3.51
CA ALA A 6 14.17 -18.64 2.13
C ALA A 6 13.28 -17.84 1.18
N LEU A 7 13.89 -17.25 0.16
CA LEU A 7 13.21 -16.46 -0.87
C LEU A 7 13.66 -16.96 -2.24
N ASP A 8 12.77 -16.85 -3.21
CA ASP A 8 13.10 -17.08 -4.62
C ASP A 8 13.98 -15.94 -5.14
N ASP A 9 15.17 -16.26 -5.64
CA ASP A 9 16.14 -15.27 -6.10
C ASP A 9 15.70 -14.55 -7.38
N GLU A 10 14.95 -15.21 -8.27
CA GLU A 10 14.41 -14.58 -9.48
C GLU A 10 13.34 -13.56 -9.10
N LEU A 11 12.47 -13.91 -8.15
CA LEU A 11 11.44 -13.00 -7.65
C LEU A 11 12.06 -11.78 -6.95
N VAL A 12 13.11 -12.00 -6.15
CA VAL A 12 13.84 -10.89 -5.50
C VAL A 12 14.49 -10.01 -6.56
N ALA A 13 15.19 -10.57 -7.54
CA ALA A 13 15.84 -9.81 -8.60
C ALA A 13 14.84 -8.96 -9.39
N GLU A 14 13.69 -9.52 -9.75
CA GLU A 14 12.64 -8.81 -10.45
C GLU A 14 12.05 -7.67 -9.60
N ALA A 15 11.79 -7.94 -8.32
CA ALA A 15 11.29 -6.92 -7.41
C ALA A 15 12.31 -5.77 -7.24
N GLN A 16 13.60 -6.09 -7.10
CA GLN A 16 14.67 -5.08 -7.03
C GLN A 16 14.76 -4.25 -8.31
N ARG A 17 14.64 -4.89 -9.48
CA ARG A 17 14.63 -4.21 -10.79
C ARG A 17 13.46 -3.25 -10.92
N LEU A 18 12.27 -3.64 -10.45
CA LEU A 18 11.06 -2.84 -10.55
C LEU A 18 10.97 -1.72 -9.51
N THR A 19 11.46 -1.95 -8.29
CA THR A 19 11.36 -0.96 -7.20
C THR A 19 12.60 -0.10 -7.02
N GLY A 20 13.76 -0.55 -7.52
CA GLY A 20 15.07 0.06 -7.26
C GLY A 20 15.63 -0.23 -5.86
N THR A 21 14.95 -1.04 -5.04
CA THR A 21 15.33 -1.30 -3.64
C THR A 21 16.31 -2.47 -3.55
N ASN A 22 17.62 -2.20 -3.55
CA ASN A 22 18.66 -3.25 -3.54
C ASN A 22 18.86 -3.93 -2.17
N GLU A 23 18.45 -3.29 -1.07
CA GLU A 23 18.60 -3.91 0.25
C GLU A 23 17.46 -4.92 0.51
N LYS A 24 17.79 -6.22 0.59
CA LYS A 24 16.78 -7.30 0.80
C LYS A 24 15.86 -7.03 1.99
N SER A 25 16.41 -6.50 3.09
CA SER A 25 15.62 -6.21 4.29
C SER A 25 14.62 -5.06 4.07
N ALA A 26 15.00 -4.04 3.30
CA ALA A 26 14.12 -2.95 2.91
C ALA A 26 13.03 -3.43 1.96
N LEU A 27 13.41 -4.24 0.96
CA LEU A 27 12.47 -4.84 0.01
C LEU A 27 11.38 -5.66 0.71
N VAL A 28 11.75 -6.48 1.70
CA VAL A 28 10.78 -7.26 2.48
C VAL A 28 9.86 -6.36 3.31
N ARG A 29 10.38 -5.29 3.93
CA ARG A 29 9.55 -4.31 4.65
C ARG A 29 8.54 -3.64 3.72
N ASP A 30 8.97 -3.24 2.54
CA ASP A 30 8.11 -2.58 1.54
C ASP A 30 7.06 -3.54 1.00
N ALA A 31 7.42 -4.81 0.75
CA ALA A 31 6.46 -5.84 0.34
C ALA A 31 5.35 -6.04 1.39
N LEU A 32 5.70 -6.08 2.68
CA LEU A 32 4.72 -6.19 3.76
C LEU A 32 3.82 -4.94 3.86
N ARG A 33 4.40 -3.74 3.71
CA ARG A 33 3.63 -2.49 3.66
C ARG A 33 2.66 -2.46 2.48
N ALA A 34 3.10 -2.86 1.30
CA ALA A 34 2.28 -2.94 0.10
C ALA A 34 1.11 -3.93 0.27
N LEU A 35 1.35 -5.09 0.91
CA LEU A 35 0.30 -6.06 1.22
C LEU A 35 -0.76 -5.46 2.16
N ILE A 36 -0.34 -4.78 3.23
CA ILE A 36 -1.24 -4.12 4.18
C ILE A 36 -2.05 -3.03 3.49
N GLN A 37 -1.41 -2.20 2.67
CA GLN A 37 -2.08 -1.14 1.91
C GLN A 37 -3.14 -1.73 0.97
N ARG A 38 -2.84 -2.83 0.26
CA ARG A 38 -3.77 -3.49 -0.65
C ARG A 38 -5.02 -4.00 0.07
N GLU A 39 -4.87 -4.68 1.20
CA GLU A 39 -6.01 -5.18 1.96
C GLU A 39 -6.78 -4.05 2.65
N SER A 40 -6.09 -2.99 3.09
CA SER A 40 -6.72 -1.80 3.65
C SER A 40 -7.57 -1.09 2.60
N ALA A 41 -7.06 -0.93 1.37
CA ALA A 41 -7.81 -0.37 0.24
C ALA A 41 -9.05 -1.21 -0.08
N ARG A 42 -8.94 -2.55 -0.11
CA ARG A 42 -10.09 -3.45 -0.29
C ARG A 42 -11.13 -3.28 0.82
N ARG A 43 -10.71 -3.13 2.07
CA ARG A 43 -11.61 -2.89 3.20
C ARG A 43 -12.30 -1.53 3.10
N LEU A 44 -11.56 -0.47 2.76
CA LEU A 44 -12.11 0.88 2.57
C LEU A 44 -13.09 0.93 1.40
N ALA A 45 -12.80 0.27 0.28
CA ALA A 45 -13.72 0.20 -0.86
C ALA A 45 -15.07 -0.42 -0.48
N ARG A 46 -15.07 -1.43 0.41
CA ARG A 46 -16.30 -2.01 0.96
C ARG A 46 -17.09 -1.04 1.85
N LEU A 47 -16.41 -0.12 2.55
CA LEU A 47 -17.04 0.92 3.38
C LEU A 47 -17.61 2.07 2.53
N GLY A 48 -16.91 2.49 1.47
CA GLY A 48 -17.46 3.46 0.50
C GLY A 48 -18.69 2.95 -0.26
N GLY A 49 -18.88 1.62 -0.30
CA GLY A 49 -20.09 0.97 -0.81
C GLY A 49 -21.17 0.67 0.24
N SER A 50 -20.91 0.90 1.54
CA SER A 50 -21.92 0.67 2.59
C SER A 50 -22.86 1.84 2.80
N GLU A 51 -22.48 3.05 2.35
CA GLU A 51 -23.33 4.24 2.40
C GLU A 51 -23.61 4.80 0.99
N PRO A 52 -24.33 4.07 0.10
CA PRO A 52 -24.62 4.52 -1.27
C PRO A 52 -25.50 5.77 -1.36
N ARG A 53 -26.04 6.23 -0.22
CA ARG A 53 -26.87 7.44 -0.10
C ARG A 53 -26.15 8.57 0.65
N LEU A 54 -24.84 8.44 0.90
CA LEU A 54 -24.08 9.50 1.55
C LEU A 54 -24.08 10.75 0.65
N THR A 55 -24.61 11.85 1.16
CA THR A 55 -24.64 13.13 0.46
C THR A 55 -23.23 13.74 0.46
N GLU A 56 -22.75 14.20 -0.70
CA GLU A 56 -21.45 14.88 -0.79
C GLU A 56 -21.40 16.08 0.16
N THR A 57 -20.42 16.11 1.05
CA THR A 57 -20.20 17.24 1.95
C THR A 57 -19.41 18.31 1.19
N PRO A 58 -19.88 19.58 1.13
CA PRO A 58 -19.19 20.61 0.37
C PRO A 58 -17.76 20.84 0.92
N ARG A 59 -16.77 20.87 0.03
CA ARG A 59 -15.39 21.22 0.41
C ARG A 59 -15.35 22.65 0.91
N ARG A 60 -14.81 22.87 2.12
CA ARG A 60 -14.52 24.21 2.62
C ARG A 60 -13.38 24.81 1.80
N ARG A 61 -13.69 25.72 0.86
CA ARG A 61 -12.69 26.56 0.19
C ARG A 61 -12.42 27.78 1.08
N THR A 62 -11.16 28.05 1.38
CA THR A 62 -10.74 29.37 1.86
C THR A 62 -10.94 30.37 0.73
N GLU A 63 -11.54 31.54 1.01
CA GLU A 63 -11.66 32.59 0.01
C GLU A 63 -10.27 33.05 -0.44
N PRO A 64 -10.05 33.27 -1.75
CA PRO A 64 -8.80 33.83 -2.24
C PRO A 64 -8.61 35.24 -1.67
N SER A 65 -7.39 35.54 -1.20
CA SER A 65 -6.98 36.86 -0.71
C SER A 65 -6.77 37.86 -1.84
#